data_AF-A0A0R3PTB7-F1
#
_entry.id   AF-A0A0R3PTB7-F1
#
_cell.length_a   1.000
_cell.length_b   1.000
_cell.length_c   1.000
_cell.angle_alpha   90.00
_cell.angle_beta   90.00
_cell.angle_gamma   90.00
#
_symmetry.space_group_name_H-M   'P 1'
#
loop_
_entity.id
_entity.type
_entity.pdbx_description
1 polymer ?
#
loop_
_entity_poly.entity_id
_entity_poly.type
_entity_poly.pdbx_seq_one_letter_code
_entity_poly.pdbx_strand_id
1 'polypeptide(L)'
;MTKLSDITDIRRPIYHIKKDTIAADLIFSVVSKTTGLIPGARGRRFNPMIDQTEAILKTLGMEMLVRSRNPVKQGYQSFGPRTLSIWSSPGESNCKAGAAVHVNCSKVLTIVKMAEYGTFTQEQLAGAGQDTTVEALLPMNKDRERRKKRARKDGKRSDDAGSPNRET
;
A
#
# COMPACT_ATOMS: atom_id res chain seq x y z
N MET A 1 -21.73 -12.04 9.45
CA MET A 1 -22.00 -11.33 8.18
C MET A 1 -21.31 -9.98 8.28
N THR A 2 -20.41 -9.67 7.36
CA THR A 2 -19.63 -8.41 7.38
C THR A 2 -20.54 -7.22 7.13
N LYS A 3 -20.40 -6.17 7.93
CA LYS A 3 -21.14 -4.90 7.80
C LYS A 3 -20.16 -3.77 7.49
N LEU A 4 -20.64 -2.69 6.87
CA LEU A 4 -19.81 -1.49 6.64
C LEU A 4 -19.37 -0.83 7.97
N SER A 5 -20.15 -0.96 9.03
CA SER A 5 -19.79 -0.51 10.39
C SER A 5 -18.53 -1.18 10.93
N ASP A 6 -18.26 -2.42 10.52
CA ASP A 6 -17.07 -3.14 10.97
C ASP A 6 -15.77 -2.45 10.52
N ILE A 7 -15.85 -1.62 9.46
CA ILE A 7 -14.72 -0.82 8.94
C ILE A 7 -14.50 0.44 9.80
N THR A 8 -15.59 1.08 10.24
CA THR A 8 -15.52 2.28 11.09
C THR A 8 -15.03 1.96 12.50
N ASP A 9 -15.27 0.74 12.96
CA ASP A 9 -14.89 0.27 14.29
C ASP A 9 -13.39 -0.13 14.39
N ILE A 10 -12.68 -0.14 13.27
CA ILE A 10 -11.24 -0.43 13.24
C ILE A 10 -10.48 0.69 13.97
N ARG A 11 -10.00 0.39 15.18
CA ARG A 11 -9.14 1.32 15.95
C ARG A 11 -7.83 1.60 15.21
N ARG A 12 -7.49 2.89 15.08
CA ARG A 12 -6.25 3.40 14.47
C ARG A 12 -5.51 4.27 15.50
N PRO A 13 -4.16 4.26 15.57
CA PRO A 13 -3.21 3.60 14.65
C PRO A 13 -3.13 2.08 14.83
N ILE A 14 -2.82 1.36 13.74
CA ILE A 14 -2.60 -0.09 13.73
C ILE A 14 -1.10 -0.34 13.60
N TYR A 15 -0.46 -0.81 14.67
CA TYR A 15 0.98 -1.12 14.64
C TYR A 15 1.28 -2.49 13.99
N HIS A 16 0.39 -3.46 14.24
CA HIS A 16 0.50 -4.82 13.70
C HIS A 16 -0.86 -5.28 13.19
N ILE A 17 -0.92 -5.60 11.90
CA ILE A 17 -2.13 -6.14 11.28
C ILE A 17 -2.18 -7.64 11.59
N LYS A 18 -3.13 -8.05 12.43
CA LYS A 18 -3.33 -9.46 12.78
C LYS A 18 -4.02 -10.19 11.61
N LYS A 19 -3.56 -11.40 11.30
CA LYS A 19 -4.24 -12.29 10.34
C LYS A 19 -5.69 -12.54 10.79
N ASP A 20 -6.56 -12.86 9.84
CA ASP A 20 -7.99 -13.14 10.09
C ASP A 20 -8.79 -11.97 10.70
N THR A 21 -8.32 -10.75 10.49
CA THR A 21 -9.07 -9.54 10.85
C THR A 21 -9.54 -8.80 9.61
N ILE A 22 -10.64 -8.05 9.72
CA ILE A 22 -11.14 -7.20 8.62
C ILE A 22 -10.07 -6.22 8.13
N ALA A 23 -9.21 -5.71 9.02
CA ALA A 23 -8.10 -4.83 8.64
C ALA A 23 -7.07 -5.56 7.74
N ALA A 24 -6.80 -6.84 8.00
CA ALA A 24 -5.95 -7.65 7.13
C ALA A 24 -6.59 -7.88 5.77
N ASP A 25 -7.89 -8.17 5.74
CA ASP A 25 -8.62 -8.41 4.50
C ASP A 25 -8.68 -7.15 3.62
N LEU A 26 -8.90 -5.97 4.22
CA LEU A 26 -8.93 -4.70 3.50
C LEU A 26 -7.59 -4.35 2.83
N ILE A 27 -6.46 -4.77 3.41
CA ILE A 27 -5.12 -4.38 2.95
C ILE A 27 -4.48 -5.45 2.05
N PHE A 28 -4.64 -6.72 2.42
CA PHE A 28 -3.87 -7.80 1.82
C PHE A 28 -4.69 -8.74 0.94
N SER A 29 -6.02 -8.61 0.93
CA SER A 29 -6.82 -9.49 0.08
C SER A 29 -6.51 -9.29 -1.39
N VAL A 30 -6.72 -10.30 -2.23
CA VAL A 30 -6.59 -10.24 -3.70
C VAL A 30 -7.82 -10.89 -4.33
N VAL A 31 -8.48 -10.17 -5.24
CA VAL A 31 -9.61 -10.74 -5.98
C VAL A 31 -9.08 -11.71 -7.04
N SER A 32 -9.61 -12.93 -7.06
CA SER A 32 -9.26 -13.94 -8.06
C SER A 32 -10.41 -14.23 -9.02
N LYS A 33 -10.05 -14.49 -10.29
CA LYS A 33 -10.97 -15.13 -11.25
C LYS A 33 -10.87 -16.66 -11.22
N THR A 34 -9.78 -17.21 -10.68
CA THR A 34 -9.52 -18.65 -10.65
C THR A 34 -9.51 -19.17 -9.22
N THR A 35 -10.06 -20.36 -9.04
CA THR A 35 -10.00 -21.07 -7.76
C THR A 35 -8.59 -21.57 -7.50
N GLY A 36 -8.04 -21.32 -6.32
CA GLY A 36 -6.73 -21.84 -5.91
C GLY A 36 -5.86 -20.83 -5.17
N LEU A 37 -4.61 -21.21 -4.91
CA LEU A 37 -3.61 -20.33 -4.33
C LEU A 37 -3.12 -19.34 -5.40
N ILE A 38 -3.26 -18.03 -5.13
CA ILE A 38 -2.69 -16.99 -5.99
C ILE A 38 -1.21 -16.80 -5.59
N PRO A 39 -0.26 -16.89 -6.54
CA PRO A 39 1.15 -16.60 -6.27
C PRO A 39 1.33 -15.22 -5.64
N GLY A 40 2.02 -15.14 -4.49
CA GLY A 40 2.26 -13.90 -3.76
C GLY A 40 1.16 -13.47 -2.78
N ALA A 41 -0.01 -14.13 -2.79
CA ALA A 41 -1.05 -13.88 -1.80
C ALA A 41 -0.74 -14.57 -0.46
N ARG A 42 -0.79 -13.81 0.64
CA ARG A 42 -0.45 -14.31 1.97
C ARG A 42 -1.66 -14.93 2.69
N GLY A 43 -2.27 -15.98 2.13
CA GLY A 43 -3.17 -16.90 2.85
C GLY A 43 -4.49 -17.24 2.15
N ARG A 44 -5.17 -18.31 2.63
CA ARG A 44 -6.36 -18.91 1.99
C ARG A 44 -7.63 -18.06 2.10
N ARG A 45 -7.80 -17.27 3.18
CA ARG A 45 -8.90 -16.30 3.35
C ARG A 45 -8.66 -14.97 2.65
N PHE A 46 -7.43 -14.71 2.22
CA PHE A 46 -7.05 -13.46 1.57
C PHE A 46 -7.49 -13.38 0.11
N ASN A 47 -8.00 -14.46 -0.49
CA ASN A 47 -8.28 -14.48 -1.92
C ASN A 47 -9.76 -14.75 -2.20
N PRO A 48 -10.67 -13.78 -1.95
CA PRO A 48 -12.07 -13.99 -2.30
C PRO A 48 -12.20 -14.19 -3.82
N MET A 49 -13.05 -15.14 -4.20
CA MET A 49 -13.46 -15.29 -5.59
C MET A 49 -14.22 -14.04 -6.03
N ILE A 50 -14.14 -13.70 -7.31
CA ILE A 50 -14.88 -12.57 -7.88
C ILE A 50 -16.38 -12.67 -7.57
N ASP A 51 -16.98 -13.85 -7.72
CA ASP A 51 -18.42 -14.04 -7.46
C ASP A 51 -18.80 -13.77 -6.01
N GLN A 52 -17.95 -14.19 -5.07
CA GLN A 52 -18.14 -13.91 -3.64
C GLN A 52 -18.02 -12.42 -3.36
N THR A 53 -17.05 -11.76 -4.01
CA THR A 53 -16.85 -10.31 -3.89
C THR A 53 -18.07 -9.56 -4.42
N GLU A 54 -18.56 -9.89 -5.60
CA GLU A 54 -19.74 -9.28 -6.22
C GLU A 54 -21.00 -9.49 -5.38
N ALA A 55 -21.20 -10.69 -4.81
CA ALA A 55 -22.32 -10.98 -3.91
C ALA A 55 -22.27 -10.13 -2.63
N ILE A 56 -21.08 -9.96 -2.04
CA ILE A 56 -20.89 -9.10 -0.86
C ILE A 56 -21.18 -7.65 -1.23
N LEU A 57 -20.63 -7.13 -2.33
CA LEU A 57 -20.85 -5.74 -2.76
C LEU A 57 -22.33 -5.45 -3.00
N LYS A 58 -23.04 -6.38 -3.65
CA LYS A 58 -24.49 -6.28 -3.84
C LYS A 58 -25.23 -6.23 -2.50
N THR A 59 -24.83 -7.07 -1.54
CA THR A 59 -25.45 -7.14 -0.21
C THR A 59 -25.20 -5.88 0.61
N LEU A 60 -24.02 -5.27 0.46
CA LEU A 60 -23.66 -4.01 1.11
C LEU A 60 -24.25 -2.77 0.41
N GLY A 61 -24.95 -2.95 -0.73
CA GLY A 61 -25.48 -1.85 -1.53
C GLY A 61 -24.39 -1.00 -2.21
N MET A 62 -23.20 -1.58 -2.44
CA MET A 62 -22.08 -0.88 -3.08
C MET A 62 -22.17 -0.99 -4.60
N GLU A 63 -22.09 0.15 -5.27
CA GLU A 63 -22.10 0.22 -6.74
C GLU A 63 -20.76 -0.20 -7.34
N MET A 64 -19.65 0.14 -6.69
CA MET A 64 -18.31 -0.22 -7.16
C MET A 64 -17.30 -0.33 -6.01
N LEU A 65 -16.45 -1.34 -6.11
CA LEU A 65 -15.21 -1.52 -5.39
C LEU A 65 -14.04 -1.15 -6.29
N VAL A 66 -13.43 0.00 -6.01
CA VAL A 66 -12.15 0.38 -6.59
C VAL A 66 -11.05 0.02 -5.60
N ARG A 67 -10.10 -0.78 -6.03
CA ARG A 67 -9.00 -1.23 -5.18
C ARG A 67 -7.66 -1.19 -5.89
N SER A 68 -6.58 -1.19 -5.11
CA SER A 68 -5.23 -1.40 -5.60
C SER A 68 -4.65 -2.69 -5.00
N ARG A 69 -3.32 -2.77 -4.90
CA ARG A 69 -2.45 -3.81 -4.29
C ARG A 69 -1.62 -4.59 -5.29
N ASN A 70 -2.21 -4.92 -6.44
CA ASN A 70 -1.57 -5.76 -7.45
C ASN A 70 -1.25 -4.94 -8.71
N PRO A 71 -0.03 -5.06 -9.24
CA PRO A 71 0.34 -4.43 -10.49
C PRO A 71 -0.57 -4.91 -11.64
N VAL A 72 -1.08 -3.96 -12.43
CA VAL A 72 -1.86 -4.25 -13.64
C VAL A 72 -1.22 -3.57 -14.84
N LYS A 73 -0.90 -4.34 -15.89
CA LYS A 73 -0.02 -3.91 -16.99
C LYS A 73 -0.45 -2.60 -17.67
N GLN A 74 -1.76 -2.36 -17.78
CA GLN A 74 -2.34 -1.20 -18.46
C GLN A 74 -2.85 -0.11 -17.51
N GLY A 75 -2.46 -0.16 -16.23
CA GLY A 75 -2.87 0.81 -15.21
C GLY A 75 -4.23 0.50 -14.58
N TYR A 76 -5.11 -0.24 -15.24
CA TYR A 76 -6.36 -0.72 -14.64
C TYR A 76 -6.78 -2.09 -15.19
N GLN A 77 -7.62 -2.80 -14.44
CA GLN A 77 -8.25 -4.03 -14.87
C GLN A 77 -9.61 -4.22 -14.18
N SER A 78 -10.67 -4.48 -14.96
CA SER A 78 -11.95 -4.92 -14.42
C SER A 78 -11.93 -6.44 -14.16
N PHE A 79 -12.36 -6.82 -12.97
CA PHE A 79 -12.53 -8.22 -12.57
C PHE A 79 -13.96 -8.69 -12.71
N GLY A 80 -14.92 -7.78 -12.52
CA GLY A 80 -16.36 -8.01 -12.60
C GLY A 80 -17.10 -6.67 -12.76
N PRO A 81 -18.44 -6.69 -12.79
CA PRO A 81 -19.23 -5.49 -13.03
C PRO A 81 -19.06 -4.42 -11.93
N ARG A 82 -18.71 -4.81 -10.69
CA ARG A 82 -18.51 -3.86 -9.57
C ARG A 82 -17.10 -3.86 -9.04
N THR A 83 -16.16 -4.56 -9.68
CA THR A 83 -14.81 -4.74 -9.13
C THR A 83 -13.75 -4.25 -10.10
N LEU A 84 -13.10 -3.14 -9.75
CA LEU A 84 -12.04 -2.50 -10.52
C LEU A 84 -10.72 -2.49 -9.75
N SER A 85 -9.65 -2.98 -10.37
CA SER A 85 -8.29 -2.80 -9.87
C SER A 85 -7.59 -1.67 -10.60
N ILE A 86 -6.88 -0.83 -9.87
CA ILE A 86 -6.10 0.29 -10.39
C ILE A 86 -4.64 0.23 -9.92
N TRP A 87 -3.75 0.63 -10.80
CA TRP A 87 -2.32 0.77 -10.57
C TRP A 87 -1.83 2.11 -11.13
N SER A 88 -1.22 2.92 -10.28
CA SER A 88 -0.78 4.28 -10.63
C SER A 88 0.74 4.43 -10.73
N SER A 89 1.48 3.31 -10.64
CA SER A 89 2.96 3.30 -10.69
C SER A 89 3.47 2.67 -12.00
N PRO A 90 3.50 3.43 -13.12
CA PRO A 90 4.08 2.93 -14.37
C PRO A 90 5.55 2.55 -14.17
N GLY A 91 5.99 1.46 -14.80
CA GLY A 91 7.36 0.93 -14.71
C GLY A 91 7.57 -0.08 -13.59
N GLU A 92 6.79 -0.01 -12.50
CA GLU A 92 6.86 -0.98 -11.42
C GLU A 92 6.36 -2.36 -11.90
N SER A 93 7.07 -3.43 -11.56
CA SER A 93 6.73 -4.82 -11.91
C SER A 93 6.40 -5.02 -13.42
N ASN A 94 7.10 -4.31 -14.31
CA ASN A 94 6.88 -4.30 -15.77
C ASN A 94 5.48 -3.79 -16.19
N CYS A 95 4.85 -2.94 -15.37
CA CYS A 95 3.62 -2.26 -15.77
C CYS A 95 3.90 -1.18 -16.80
N LYS A 96 3.22 -1.25 -17.95
CA LYS A 96 3.40 -0.30 -19.04
C LYS A 96 2.79 1.06 -18.71
N ALA A 97 1.64 1.10 -18.05
CA ALA A 97 0.92 2.35 -17.80
C ALA A 97 0.45 2.47 -16.34
N GLY A 98 0.31 3.70 -15.88
CA GLY A 98 -0.46 4.03 -14.69
C GLY A 98 -1.89 4.46 -15.07
N ALA A 99 -2.81 4.41 -14.11
CA ALA A 99 -4.11 5.03 -14.23
C ALA A 99 -4.55 5.69 -12.91
N ALA A 100 -5.46 6.65 -13.02
CA ALA A 100 -6.18 7.26 -11.92
C ALA A 100 -7.69 7.12 -12.14
N VAL A 101 -8.47 7.12 -11.07
CA VAL A 101 -9.93 7.12 -11.14
C VAL A 101 -10.42 8.48 -10.68
N HIS A 102 -11.18 9.15 -11.54
CA HIS A 102 -11.87 10.38 -11.24
C HIS A 102 -13.36 10.06 -11.08
N VAL A 103 -13.95 10.44 -9.95
CA VAL A 103 -15.39 10.33 -9.71
C VAL A 103 -15.94 11.75 -9.59
N ASN A 104 -16.82 12.12 -10.51
CA ASN A 104 -17.41 13.46 -10.51
C ASN A 104 -18.58 13.56 -9.52
N CYS A 105 -19.13 14.78 -9.36
CA CYS A 105 -20.26 15.04 -8.47
C CYS A 105 -21.55 14.27 -8.87
N SER A 106 -21.68 13.93 -10.15
CA SER A 106 -22.77 13.10 -10.68
C SER A 106 -22.52 11.60 -10.49
N LYS A 107 -21.50 11.21 -9.71
CA LYS A 107 -21.07 9.83 -9.45
C LYS A 107 -20.64 9.05 -10.71
N VAL A 108 -20.33 9.75 -11.79
CA VAL A 108 -19.75 9.15 -13.00
C VAL A 108 -18.29 8.87 -12.74
N LEU A 109 -17.90 7.62 -12.93
CA LEU A 109 -16.53 7.15 -12.80
C LEU A 109 -15.83 7.23 -14.16
N THR A 110 -14.71 7.95 -14.23
CA THR A 110 -13.84 8.03 -15.40
C THR A 110 -12.45 7.51 -15.05
N ILE A 111 -11.93 6.61 -15.87
CA ILE A 111 -10.56 6.10 -15.74
C ILE A 111 -9.65 6.98 -16.60
N VAL A 112 -8.74 7.68 -15.95
CA VAL A 112 -7.74 8.53 -16.61
C VAL A 112 -6.46 7.72 -16.75
N LYS A 113 -6.08 7.41 -17.99
CA LYS A 113 -4.78 6.78 -18.26
C LYS A 113 -3.68 7.82 -18.03
N MET A 114 -2.75 7.48 -17.15
CA MET A 114 -1.58 8.31 -16.87
C MET A 114 -0.47 8.01 -17.88
N ALA A 115 0.71 8.60 -17.65
CA ALA A 115 1.92 8.37 -18.42
C ALA A 115 2.26 6.87 -18.55
N GLU A 116 2.80 6.51 -19.71
CA GLU A 116 3.34 5.19 -19.98
C GLU A 116 4.83 5.16 -19.63
N TYR A 117 5.27 4.06 -19.04
CA TYR A 117 6.68 3.79 -18.84
C TYR A 117 7.43 3.84 -20.17
N GLY A 118 8.57 4.53 -20.18
CA GLY A 118 9.37 4.77 -21.39
C GLY A 118 8.92 5.96 -22.25
N THR A 119 7.84 6.65 -21.88
CA THR A 119 7.37 7.87 -22.59
C THR A 119 7.67 9.16 -21.83
N PHE A 120 8.28 9.07 -20.65
CA PHE A 120 8.67 10.23 -19.85
C PHE A 120 9.83 10.98 -20.51
N THR A 121 9.74 12.31 -20.54
CA THR A 121 10.83 13.15 -21.02
C THR A 121 12.03 13.08 -20.06
N GLN A 122 13.24 13.39 -20.55
CA GLN A 122 14.43 13.42 -19.70
C GLN A 122 14.29 14.39 -18.51
N GLU A 123 13.56 15.50 -18.69
CA GLU A 123 13.25 16.45 -17.61
C GLU A 123 12.33 15.84 -16.54
N GLN A 124 11.33 15.06 -16.94
CA GLN A 124 10.43 14.36 -16.00
C GLN A 124 11.17 13.25 -15.22
N LEU A 125 12.10 12.56 -15.87
CA LEU A 125 12.96 11.56 -15.22
C LEU A 125 13.97 12.22 -14.27
N ALA A 126 14.56 13.36 -14.66
CA ALA A 126 15.50 14.12 -13.84
C ALA A 126 14.81 14.69 -12.58
N GLY A 127 13.58 15.18 -12.70
CA GLY A 127 12.78 15.65 -11.56
C GLY A 127 12.39 14.52 -10.60
N ALA A 128 12.06 13.32 -11.11
CA ALA A 128 11.74 12.16 -10.27
C ALA A 128 12.97 11.60 -9.52
N GLY A 129 14.19 11.81 -10.03
CA GLY A 129 15.44 11.38 -9.39
C GLY A 129 15.96 12.32 -8.30
N GLN A 130 15.43 13.55 -8.18
CA GLN A 130 15.90 14.54 -7.21
C GLN A 130 15.26 14.39 -5.80
N ASP A 131 14.22 13.58 -5.64
CA ASP A 131 13.53 13.37 -4.36
C ASP A 131 14.19 12.32 -3.44
N THR A 132 15.52 12.25 -3.40
CA THR A 132 16.23 11.43 -2.41
C THR A 132 16.22 12.03 -1.00
N THR A 133 15.63 13.22 -0.81
CA THR A 133 15.59 13.92 0.50
C THR A 133 14.25 14.56 0.87
N VAL A 134 13.14 14.19 0.24
CA VAL A 134 11.82 14.50 0.81
C VAL A 134 11.39 13.30 1.65
N GLU A 135 11.93 13.22 2.87
CA GLU A 135 11.29 12.44 3.94
C GLU A 135 9.84 12.91 3.97
N ALA A 136 8.91 12.06 3.53
CA ALA A 136 7.49 12.33 3.65
C ALA A 136 7.23 12.78 5.09
N LEU A 137 6.90 14.07 5.28
CA LEU A 137 6.57 14.66 6.56
C LEU A 137 5.20 14.12 7.01
N LEU A 138 5.13 12.81 7.23
CA LEU A 138 4.17 12.24 8.13
C LEU A 138 4.48 12.82 9.51
N PRO A 139 3.47 13.30 10.27
CA PRO A 139 3.69 13.92 11.58
C PRO A 139 4.55 12.98 12.43
N MET A 140 5.80 13.39 12.66
CA MET A 140 6.84 12.54 13.22
C MET A 140 6.42 12.02 14.59
N ASN A 141 6.51 10.70 14.75
CA ASN A 141 6.28 10.04 16.03
C ASN A 141 7.35 10.50 17.03
N LYS A 142 6.95 11.22 18.09
CA LYS A 142 7.83 11.82 19.12
C LYS A 142 8.78 10.81 19.78
N ASP A 143 8.49 9.52 19.68
CA ASP A 143 9.35 8.43 20.15
C ASP A 143 10.63 8.27 19.32
N ARG A 144 10.62 8.61 18.02
CA ARG A 144 11.82 8.56 17.15
C ARG A 144 12.84 9.62 17.58
N GLU A 145 12.40 10.81 18.00
CA GLU A 145 13.29 11.83 18.55
C GLU A 145 13.92 11.43 19.88
N ARG A 146 13.14 10.82 20.79
CA ARG A 146 13.68 10.34 22.08
C ARG A 146 14.77 9.30 21.88
N ARG A 147 14.62 8.38 20.92
CA ARG A 147 15.65 7.40 20.58
C ARG A 147 16.88 8.05 19.94
N LYS A 148 16.70 9.02 19.04
CA LYS A 148 17.80 9.75 18.39
C LYS A 148 18.61 10.60 19.39
N LYS A 149 17.95 11.20 20.39
CA LYS A 149 18.61 11.93 21.49
C LYS A 149 19.39 11.01 22.43
N ARG A 150 18.91 9.79 22.72
CA ARG A 150 19.66 8.80 23.52
C ARG A 150 20.93 8.34 22.78
N ALA A 151 20.81 7.94 21.52
CA ALA A 151 21.96 7.51 20.72
C ALA A 151 23.05 8.58 20.58
N ARG A 152 22.69 9.86 20.47
CA ARG A 152 23.66 10.97 20.43
C ARG A 152 24.30 11.29 21.79
N LYS A 153 23.67 10.92 22.90
CA LYS A 153 24.22 11.13 24.24
C LYS A 153 25.19 10.01 24.63
N ASP A 154 24.94 8.79 24.15
CA ASP A 154 25.77 7.62 24.43
C ASP A 154 27.03 7.55 23.55
N GLY A 155 27.02 8.17 22.37
CA GLY A 155 28.18 8.24 21.46
C GLY A 155 29.21 9.33 21.77
N LYS A 156 29.15 10.00 22.93
CA LYS A 156 30.04 11.13 23.29
C LYS A 156 30.83 10.94 24.59
N ARG A 157 30.98 9.69 25.05
CA ARG A 157 31.85 9.32 26.18
C ARG A 157 32.50 7.95 25.95
N SER A 158 33.54 7.92 25.12
CA SER A 158 34.55 6.87 25.17
C SER A 158 35.74 7.25 24.30
N ASP A 159 36.40 8.36 24.64
CA ASP A 159 37.80 8.59 24.30
C ASP A 159 38.39 9.27 25.55
N ASP A 160 39.56 8.80 25.97
CA ASP A 160 40.30 9.14 27.21
C ASP A 160 39.95 8.36 28.49
N ALA A 161 40.49 7.14 28.59
CA ALA A 161 41.24 6.71 29.77
C ALA A 161 42.11 5.49 29.42
N GLY A 162 43.42 5.62 29.59
CA GLY A 162 44.45 4.69 29.15
C GLY A 162 44.38 3.30 29.75
N SER A 163 44.78 2.33 28.94
CA SER A 163 45.16 0.98 29.38
C SER A 163 46.59 1.01 29.91
N PRO A 164 46.84 0.47 31.12
CA PRO A 164 48.00 -0.38 31.27
C PRO A 164 47.77 -1.61 32.17
N ASN A 165 48.36 -2.73 31.71
CA ASN A 165 48.79 -3.93 32.46
C ASN A 165 47.70 -4.85 33.05
N ARG A 166 47.91 -6.16 33.27
CA ARG A 166 48.86 -7.21 32.87
C ARG A 166 48.38 -8.47 33.64
N GLU A 167 48.46 -9.64 33.00
CA GLU A 167 48.51 -11.01 33.56
C GLU A 167 47.88 -11.31 34.95
N THR A 168 46.90 -12.20 34.96
CA THR A 168 47.01 -13.54 35.59
C THR A 168 45.92 -14.46 35.06
#